data_AF-A0A369QU30-F1
#
_entry.id   AF-A0A369QU30-F1
#
_cell.length_a   1.000
_cell.length_b   1.000
_cell.length_c   1.000
_cell.angle_alpha   90.00
_cell.angle_beta   90.00
_cell.angle_gamma   90.00
#
_symmetry.space_group_name_H-M   'P 1'
#
loop_
_entity.id
_entity.type
_entity.pdbx_description
1 polymer ?
#
loop_
_entity_poly.entity_id
_entity_poly.type
_entity_poly.pdbx_seq_one_letter_code
_entity_poly.pdbx_strand_id
1 'polypeptide(L)'
;MRRQTLTEWLIALGIDYSEGVSVPEIFKAKIEHEKEAAVRKALAQVGVGEDGEGSGQISKEEAQRRKAVADAIIREIDMDERIGKVVPIEAVVDRVAAQYSSAREKFFAIPTGLSQEVANLDDPQVISALIRDKIDEALEELDAEAAGRVS
;
A
#
# COMPACT_ATOMS: atom_id res chain seq x y z
N MET A 1 -18.31 11.25 26.64
CA MET A 1 -17.26 10.26 26.36
C MET A 1 -16.51 10.71 25.11
N ARG A 2 -15.23 11.06 25.22
CA ARG A 2 -14.43 11.51 24.06
C ARG A 2 -14.06 10.27 23.23
N ARG A 3 -14.44 10.22 21.95
CA ARG A 3 -14.03 9.13 21.06
C ARG A 3 -12.54 9.30 20.78
N GLN A 4 -11.75 8.24 21.02
CA GLN A 4 -10.33 8.22 20.68
C GLN A 4 -10.17 8.33 19.17
N THR A 5 -9.24 9.19 18.74
CA THR A 5 -8.84 9.30 17.34
C THR A 5 -7.93 8.13 16.96
N LEU A 6 -7.86 7.80 15.66
CA LEU A 6 -6.95 6.77 15.16
C LEU A 6 -5.50 7.04 15.58
N THR A 7 -5.08 8.30 15.56
CA THR A 7 -3.76 8.75 16.02
C THR A 7 -3.53 8.45 17.50
N GLU A 8 -4.52 8.72 18.37
CA GLU A 8 -4.42 8.43 19.81
C GLU A 8 -4.36 6.92 20.08
N TRP A 9 -5.09 6.12 19.30
CA TRP A 9 -5.05 4.65 19.39
C TRP A 9 -3.71 4.07 18.91
N LEU A 10 -3.15 4.60 17.82
CA LEU A 10 -1.84 4.20 17.29
C LEU A 10 -0.69 4.59 18.23
N ILE A 11 -0.74 5.78 18.83
CA ILE A 11 0.24 6.23 19.85
C ILE A 11 0.18 5.32 21.08
N ALA A 12 -1.02 4.89 21.52
CA ALA A 12 -1.16 3.95 22.63
C ALA A 12 -0.54 2.57 22.34
N LEU A 13 -0.40 2.20 21.07
CA LEU A 13 0.30 1.00 20.61
C LEU A 13 1.79 1.23 20.34
N GLY A 14 2.31 2.42 20.63
CA GLY A 14 3.72 2.79 20.43
C GLY A 14 4.07 3.10 18.97
N ILE A 15 3.08 3.38 18.12
CA ILE A 15 3.26 3.67 16.70
C ILE A 15 3.09 5.18 16.49
N ASP A 16 4.20 5.87 16.20
CA ASP A 16 4.18 7.31 15.95
C ASP A 16 3.78 7.62 14.50
N TYR A 17 2.59 8.18 14.33
CA TYR A 17 1.98 8.51 13.04
C TYR A 17 1.92 10.03 12.78
N SER A 18 2.63 10.83 13.59
CA SER A 18 2.52 12.30 13.59
C SER A 18 3.00 13.01 12.31
N GLU A 19 3.83 12.34 11.50
CA GLU A 19 4.44 12.95 10.29
C GLU A 19 4.01 12.31 8.96
N GLY A 20 2.95 11.49 8.95
CA GLY A 20 2.29 11.09 7.70
C GLY A 20 2.93 9.97 6.87
N VAL A 21 4.16 9.52 7.15
CA VAL A 21 4.67 8.23 6.63
C VAL A 21 5.61 7.62 7.65
N SER A 22 5.11 6.78 8.54
CA SER A 22 5.98 5.86 9.27
C SER A 22 5.42 4.44 9.16
N VAL A 23 6.07 3.64 8.30
CA VAL A 23 5.92 2.18 8.35
C VAL A 23 6.48 1.76 9.70
N PRO A 24 5.71 1.09 10.58
CA PRO A 24 6.22 0.70 11.90
C PRO A 24 7.50 -0.13 11.76
N GLU A 25 8.45 0.01 12.68
CA GLU A 25 9.76 -0.65 12.61
C GLU A 25 9.67 -2.17 12.39
N ILE A 26 8.62 -2.81 12.89
CA ILE A 26 8.36 -4.24 12.70
C ILE A 26 8.11 -4.57 11.22
N PHE A 27 7.38 -3.70 10.50
CA PHE A 27 7.14 -3.85 9.07
C PHE A 27 8.37 -3.47 8.26
N LYS A 28 9.15 -2.45 8.67
CA LYS A 28 10.45 -2.14 8.05
C LYS A 28 11.40 -3.31 8.14
N ALA A 29 11.56 -3.91 9.32
CA ALA A 29 12.41 -5.09 9.55
C ALA A 29 11.96 -6.30 8.72
N LYS A 30 10.64 -6.50 8.55
CA LYS A 30 10.10 -7.55 7.68
C LYS A 30 10.41 -7.28 6.20
N ILE A 31 10.23 -6.04 5.74
CA ILE A 31 10.57 -5.61 4.39
C ILE A 31 12.08 -5.77 4.12
N GLU A 32 12.92 -5.40 5.10
CA GLU A 32 14.38 -5.55 5.03
C GLU A 32 14.76 -7.03 4.91
N HIS A 33 14.18 -7.89 5.76
CA HIS A 33 14.39 -9.34 5.72
C HIS A 33 13.94 -9.96 4.40
N GLU A 34 12.80 -9.52 3.85
CA GLU A 34 12.31 -9.98 2.55
C GLU A 34 13.18 -9.49 1.39
N LYS A 35 13.67 -8.24 1.45
CA LYS A 35 14.67 -7.71 0.51
C LYS A 35 15.97 -8.51 0.58
N GLU A 36 16.49 -8.76 1.77
CA GLU A 36 17.69 -9.56 1.97
C GLU A 36 17.51 -10.99 1.49
N ALA A 37 16.35 -11.60 1.73
CA ALA A 37 16.04 -12.95 1.24
C ALA A 37 15.95 -12.98 -0.30
N ALA A 38 15.34 -11.97 -0.91
CA ALA A 38 15.28 -11.82 -2.37
C ALA A 38 16.68 -11.62 -2.98
N VAL A 39 17.51 -10.75 -2.37
CA VAL A 39 18.90 -10.52 -2.77
C VAL A 39 19.73 -11.79 -2.61
N ARG A 40 19.57 -12.52 -1.51
CA ARG A 40 20.28 -13.79 -1.24
C ARG A 40 19.87 -14.89 -2.22
N LYS A 41 18.59 -14.95 -2.58
CA LYS A 41 18.07 -15.87 -3.61
C LYS A 41 18.60 -15.50 -5.00
N ALA A 42 18.66 -14.21 -5.34
CA ALA A 42 19.24 -13.72 -6.58
C ALA A 42 20.76 -14.02 -6.65
N LEU A 43 21.50 -13.79 -5.57
CA LEU A 43 22.92 -14.14 -5.44
C LEU A 43 23.17 -15.65 -5.57
N ALA A 44 22.32 -16.48 -4.99
CA ALA A 44 22.41 -17.94 -5.10
C ALA A 44 22.12 -18.44 -6.53
N GLN A 45 21.23 -17.77 -7.28
CA GLN A 45 20.99 -18.07 -8.70
C GLN A 45 22.14 -17.58 -9.61
N VAL A 46 22.96 -16.64 -9.14
CA VAL A 46 24.14 -16.09 -9.84
C VAL A 46 25.43 -16.85 -9.48
N GLY A 47 25.30 -18.04 -8.87
CA GLY A 47 26.36 -18.92 -8.38
C GLY A 47 27.74 -18.79 -9.05
N VAL A 48 28.67 -18.27 -8.24
CA VAL A 48 30.13 -18.29 -8.37
C VAL A 48 30.60 -19.69 -8.75
N GLY A 49 31.26 -19.82 -9.91
CA GLY A 49 32.21 -20.90 -10.12
C GLY A 49 33.39 -20.67 -9.19
N GLU A 50 33.60 -21.58 -8.23
CA GLU A 50 34.88 -21.73 -7.55
C GLU A 50 35.95 -21.91 -8.62
N ASP A 51 36.82 -20.91 -8.81
CA ASP A 51 38.20 -21.06 -9.29
C ASP A 51 38.93 -19.71 -9.18
N GLY A 52 39.89 -19.63 -8.25
CA GLY A 52 41.16 -18.90 -8.44
C GLY A 52 41.23 -17.37 -8.24
N GLU A 53 41.81 -16.99 -7.09
CA GLU A 53 42.77 -15.88 -6.87
C GLU A 53 42.65 -14.53 -7.61
N GLY A 54 42.52 -13.46 -6.82
CA GLY A 54 43.34 -12.25 -7.04
C GLY A 54 42.64 -10.95 -7.47
N SER A 55 42.74 -9.95 -6.58
CA SER A 55 42.59 -8.51 -6.81
C SER A 55 41.17 -7.92 -6.94
N GLY A 56 40.94 -6.81 -6.23
CA GLY A 56 39.70 -6.04 -6.19
C GLY A 56 39.34 -5.29 -7.49
N GLN A 57 39.66 -5.87 -8.65
CA GLN A 57 39.12 -5.47 -9.94
C GLN A 57 38.20 -6.58 -10.40
N ILE A 58 36.89 -6.31 -10.36
CA ILE A 58 35.89 -7.17 -11.00
C ILE A 58 36.35 -7.39 -12.45
N SER A 59 36.65 -8.63 -12.83
CA SER A 59 37.03 -8.96 -14.21
C SER A 59 35.97 -8.41 -15.16
N LYS A 60 36.39 -7.86 -16.30
CA LYS A 60 35.50 -7.31 -17.33
C LYS A 60 34.41 -8.31 -17.73
N GLU A 61 34.74 -9.59 -17.72
CA GLU A 61 33.82 -10.70 -18.00
C GLU A 61 32.76 -10.85 -16.91
N GLU A 62 33.15 -10.71 -15.64
CA GLU A 62 32.23 -10.75 -14.51
C GLU A 62 31.29 -9.55 -14.50
N ALA A 63 31.79 -8.35 -14.83
CA ALA A 63 30.95 -7.17 -14.99
C ALA A 63 29.93 -7.32 -16.14
N GLN A 64 30.34 -7.94 -17.25
CA GLN A 64 29.46 -8.24 -18.38
C GLN A 64 28.39 -9.27 -18.03
N ARG A 65 28.75 -10.33 -17.28
CA ARG A 65 27.77 -11.31 -16.78
C ARG A 65 26.73 -10.66 -15.88
N ARG A 66 27.15 -9.85 -14.91
CA ARG A 66 26.22 -9.13 -14.02
C ARG A 66 25.28 -8.19 -14.77
N LYS A 67 25.80 -7.48 -15.77
CA LYS A 67 24.98 -6.63 -16.63
C LYS A 67 23.96 -7.46 -17.43
N ALA A 68 24.38 -8.56 -18.03
CA ALA A 68 23.49 -9.43 -18.80
C ALA A 68 22.36 -10.03 -17.95
N VAL A 69 22.67 -10.41 -16.70
CA VAL A 69 21.66 -10.89 -15.75
C VAL A 69 20.69 -9.77 -15.35
N ALA A 70 21.19 -8.57 -15.04
CA ALA A 70 20.33 -7.43 -14.72
C ALA A 70 19.41 -7.04 -15.89
N ASP A 71 19.96 -6.98 -17.10
CA ASP A 71 19.20 -6.69 -18.32
C ASP A 71 18.12 -7.77 -18.58
N ALA A 72 18.39 -9.03 -18.26
CA ALA A 72 17.40 -10.11 -18.38
C ALA A 72 16.27 -9.96 -17.36
N ILE A 73 16.58 -9.63 -16.10
CA ILE A 73 15.59 -9.42 -15.04
C ILE A 73 14.67 -8.23 -15.39
N ILE A 74 15.24 -7.12 -15.87
CA ILE A 74 14.45 -5.95 -16.28
C ILE A 74 13.46 -6.34 -17.39
N ARG A 75 13.92 -7.09 -18.40
CA ARG A 75 13.03 -7.56 -19.48
C ARG A 75 11.94 -8.50 -19.00
N GLU A 76 12.22 -9.33 -18.01
CA GLU A 76 11.22 -10.20 -17.40
C GLU A 76 10.16 -9.39 -16.65
N ILE A 77 10.57 -8.37 -15.89
CA ILE A 77 9.65 -7.44 -15.22
C ILE A 77 8.81 -6.66 -16.24
N ASP A 78 9.44 -6.09 -17.28
CA ASP A 78 8.73 -5.38 -18.35
C ASP A 78 7.70 -6.27 -19.06
N MET A 79 8.05 -7.55 -19.28
CA MET A 79 7.14 -8.53 -19.87
C MET A 79 5.98 -8.84 -18.92
N ASP A 80 6.28 -9.09 -17.64
CA ASP A 80 5.31 -9.35 -16.60
C ASP A 80 4.35 -8.16 -16.39
N GLU A 81 4.84 -6.91 -16.51
CA GLU A 81 4.00 -5.71 -16.50
C GLU A 81 3.07 -5.67 -17.72
N ARG A 82 3.59 -5.95 -18.93
CA ARG A 82 2.80 -5.93 -20.17
C ARG A 82 1.69 -6.97 -20.21
N ILE A 83 1.90 -8.13 -19.58
CA ILE A 83 0.86 -9.16 -19.45
C ILE A 83 -0.02 -8.94 -18.22
N GLY A 84 0.17 -7.85 -17.47
CA GLY A 84 -0.63 -7.49 -16.30
C GLY A 84 -0.40 -8.37 -15.07
N LYS A 85 0.72 -9.10 -15.01
CA LYS A 85 1.07 -9.97 -13.88
C LYS A 85 1.66 -9.17 -12.71
N VAL A 86 2.33 -8.06 -12.99
CA VAL A 86 2.83 -7.12 -11.98
C VAL A 86 2.44 -5.70 -12.33
N VAL A 87 2.37 -4.84 -11.32
CA VAL A 87 2.07 -3.41 -11.46
C VAL A 87 3.07 -2.58 -10.65
N PRO A 88 3.42 -1.36 -11.08
CA PRO A 88 4.24 -0.46 -10.29
C PRO A 88 3.60 -0.17 -8.95
N ILE A 89 4.42 -0.14 -7.89
CA ILE A 89 3.95 0.13 -6.52
C ILE A 89 3.33 1.52 -6.44
N GLU A 90 3.93 2.50 -7.10
CA GLU A 90 3.49 3.89 -7.14
C GLU A 90 2.06 3.99 -7.70
N ALA A 91 1.76 3.22 -8.76
CA ALA A 91 0.43 3.19 -9.35
C ALA A 91 -0.63 2.63 -8.37
N VAL A 92 -0.26 1.65 -7.55
CA VAL A 92 -1.15 1.11 -6.51
C VAL A 92 -1.34 2.13 -5.40
N VAL A 93 -0.27 2.77 -4.95
CA VAL A 93 -0.32 3.79 -3.88
C VAL A 93 -1.20 4.97 -4.30
N ASP A 94 -1.02 5.51 -5.50
CA ASP A 94 -1.81 6.63 -6.01
C ASP A 94 -3.29 6.27 -6.10
N ARG A 95 -3.61 5.06 -6.60
CA ARG A 95 -4.98 4.57 -6.70
C ARG A 95 -5.63 4.45 -5.33
N VAL A 96 -4.96 3.82 -4.39
CA VAL A 96 -5.46 3.63 -3.01
C VAL A 96 -5.61 4.99 -2.31
N ALA A 97 -4.65 5.91 -2.47
CA ALA A 97 -4.71 7.25 -1.91
C ALA A 97 -5.91 8.05 -2.43
N ALA A 98 -6.22 7.95 -3.73
CA ALA A 98 -7.38 8.58 -4.32
C ALA A 98 -8.70 8.06 -3.70
N GLN A 99 -8.81 6.75 -3.48
CA GLN A 99 -10.00 6.14 -2.87
C GLN A 99 -10.23 6.62 -1.44
N TYR A 100 -9.21 6.54 -0.60
CA TYR A 100 -9.32 7.01 0.77
C TYR A 100 -9.61 8.51 0.85
N SER A 101 -9.09 9.30 -0.09
CA SER A 101 -9.39 10.73 -0.17
C SER A 101 -10.87 10.97 -0.48
N SER A 102 -11.43 10.27 -1.48
CA SER A 102 -12.85 10.39 -1.85
C SER A 102 -13.78 9.94 -0.73
N ALA A 103 -13.52 8.78 -0.11
CA ALA A 103 -14.29 8.30 1.03
C ALA A 103 -14.23 9.31 2.20
N ARG A 104 -13.06 9.87 2.49
CA ARG A 104 -12.88 10.88 3.54
C ARG A 104 -13.67 12.15 3.26
N GLU A 105 -13.71 12.62 2.01
CA GLU A 105 -14.53 13.78 1.62
C GLU A 105 -16.01 13.52 1.87
N LYS A 106 -16.53 12.35 1.48
CA LYS A 106 -17.92 11.95 1.76
C LYS A 106 -18.22 11.92 3.24
N PHE A 107 -17.33 11.32 4.05
CA PHE A 107 -17.49 11.31 5.51
C PHE A 107 -17.58 12.71 6.12
N PHE A 108 -16.80 13.68 5.63
CA PHE A 108 -16.90 15.05 6.10
C PHE A 108 -18.16 15.79 5.64
N ALA A 109 -18.77 15.38 4.53
CA ALA A 109 -20.01 15.95 4.04
C ALA A 109 -21.25 15.47 4.83
N ILE A 110 -21.18 14.28 5.46
CA ILE A 110 -22.28 13.66 6.20
C ILE A 110 -22.91 14.62 7.23
N PRO A 111 -22.17 15.24 8.18
CA PRO A 111 -22.80 16.10 9.19
C PRO A 111 -23.50 17.31 8.58
N THR A 112 -22.92 17.93 7.55
CA THR A 112 -23.50 19.10 6.89
C THR A 112 -24.80 18.73 6.16
N GLY A 113 -24.82 17.61 5.43
CA GLY A 113 -26.02 17.12 4.74
C GLY A 113 -27.12 16.68 5.70
N LEU A 114 -26.78 15.85 6.69
CA LEU A 114 -27.75 15.32 7.66
C LEU A 114 -28.31 16.38 8.61
N SER A 115 -27.59 17.48 8.86
CA SER A 115 -28.03 18.49 9.82
C SER A 115 -29.42 19.06 9.50
N GLN A 116 -29.77 19.19 8.21
CA GLN A 116 -31.07 19.68 7.78
C GLN A 116 -32.15 18.59 7.82
N GLU A 117 -31.81 17.36 7.45
CA GLU A 117 -32.73 16.23 7.42
C GLU A 117 -33.13 15.77 8.83
N VAL A 118 -32.18 15.79 9.77
CA VAL A 118 -32.40 15.37 11.15
C VAL A 118 -33.09 16.46 11.99
N ALA A 119 -33.04 17.73 11.58
CA ALA A 119 -33.61 18.84 12.34
C ALA A 119 -35.13 18.71 12.60
N ASN A 120 -35.85 17.98 11.74
CA ASN A 120 -37.30 17.79 11.84
C ASN A 120 -37.69 16.35 12.25
N LEU A 121 -36.73 15.52 12.62
CA LEU A 121 -36.97 14.14 13.04
C LEU A 121 -36.85 14.03 14.56
N ASP A 122 -37.85 13.41 15.18
CA ASP A 122 -37.90 13.20 16.63
C ASP A 122 -37.69 11.73 17.03
N ASP A 123 -37.77 10.79 16.07
CA ASP A 123 -37.59 9.36 16.32
C ASP A 123 -36.10 8.96 16.23
N PRO A 124 -35.46 8.55 17.34
CA PRO A 124 -34.06 8.15 17.36
C PRO A 124 -33.75 6.95 16.45
N GLN A 125 -34.70 6.04 16.22
CA GLN A 125 -34.49 4.87 15.36
C GLN A 125 -34.35 5.28 13.90
N VAL A 126 -35.21 6.21 13.46
CA VAL A 126 -35.18 6.76 12.09
C VAL A 126 -33.90 7.55 11.86
N ILE A 127 -33.50 8.38 12.83
CA ILE A 127 -32.25 9.15 12.76
C ILE A 127 -31.04 8.21 12.66
N SER A 128 -31.00 7.15 13.49
CA SER A 128 -29.90 6.20 13.47
C SER A 128 -29.83 5.42 12.16
N ALA A 129 -30.97 5.06 11.56
CA ALA A 129 -31.02 4.41 10.25
C ALA A 129 -30.45 5.35 9.16
N LEU A 130 -30.90 6.61 9.14
CA LEU A 130 -30.46 7.61 8.16
C LEU A 130 -28.95 7.88 8.23
N ILE A 131 -28.39 8.01 9.43
CA ILE A 131 -26.94 8.17 9.62
C ILE A 131 -26.20 6.94 9.10
N ARG A 132 -26.72 5.73 9.36
CA ARG A 132 -26.09 4.48 8.94
C ARG A 132 -26.10 4.36 7.42
N ASP A 133 -27.22 4.65 6.78
CA ASP A 133 -27.33 4.63 5.31
C ASP A 133 -26.31 5.58 4.66
N LYS A 134 -26.11 6.78 5.24
CA LYS A 134 -25.10 7.73 4.74
C LYS A 134 -23.66 7.30 4.98
N ILE A 135 -23.40 6.58 6.06
CA ILE A 135 -22.08 5.97 6.29
C ILE A 135 -21.84 4.86 5.29
N ASP A 136 -22.83 4.00 5.05
CA ASP A 136 -22.73 2.89 4.11
C ASP A 136 -22.55 3.41 2.68
N GLU A 137 -23.25 4.47 2.26
CA GLU A 137 -23.04 5.18 0.98
C GLU A 137 -21.60 5.72 0.84
N ALA A 138 -21.01 6.24 1.92
CA ALA A 138 -19.63 6.70 1.91
C ALA A 138 -18.61 5.55 1.83
N LEU A 139 -18.97 4.37 2.36
CA LEU A 139 -18.14 3.16 2.33
C LEU A 139 -18.29 2.36 1.04
N GLU A 140 -19.39 2.48 0.31
CA GLU A 140 -19.61 1.79 -0.97
C GLU A 140 -18.47 2.04 -1.97
N GLU A 141 -17.82 3.20 -1.94
CA GLU A 141 -16.70 3.51 -2.82
C GLU A 141 -15.44 2.68 -2.51
N LEU A 142 -15.28 2.25 -1.25
CA LEU A 142 -14.23 1.33 -0.83
C LEU A 142 -14.59 -0.12 -1.18
N ASP A 143 -15.88 -0.47 -1.18
CA ASP A 143 -16.37 -1.83 -1.49
C ASP A 143 -16.52 -2.10 -3.00
N ALA A 144 -16.88 -1.09 -3.79
CA ALA A 144 -17.16 -1.22 -5.22
C ALA A 144 -15.95 -1.73 -6.02
N GLU A 145 -14.73 -1.47 -5.54
CA GLU A 145 -13.51 -1.96 -6.18
C GLU A 145 -13.07 -3.35 -5.69
N ALA A 146 -13.43 -3.74 -4.46
CA ALA A 146 -13.23 -5.11 -3.97
C ALA A 146 -14.04 -6.13 -4.80
N ALA A 147 -15.15 -5.68 -5.41
CA ALA A 147 -16.00 -6.50 -6.28
C ALA A 147 -15.53 -6.58 -7.76
N GLY A 148 -14.39 -5.98 -8.12
CA GLY A 148 -13.79 -6.18 -9.45
C GLY A 148 -14.63 -5.64 -10.63
N ARG A 149 -15.44 -4.60 -10.44
CA ARG A 149 -16.06 -3.87 -11.57
C ARG A 149 -15.02 -2.94 -12.20
N VAL A 150 -14.11 -3.54 -12.95
CA VAL A 150 -13.28 -2.84 -13.92
C VAL A 150 -14.17 -2.52 -15.12
N SER A 151 -14.53 -1.25 -15.29
CA SER A 151 -15.04 -0.73 -16.57
C SER A 151 -13.89 -0.51 -17.55
#